data_AF-A0A7S1B3K5-F1
#
_entry.id   AF-A0A7S1B3K5-F1
#
_cell.length_a   1.000
_cell.length_b   1.000
_cell.length_c   1.000
_cell.angle_alpha   90.00
_cell.angle_beta   90.00
_cell.angle_gamma   90.00
#
_symmetry.space_group_name_H-M   'P 1'
#
loop_
_entity.id
_entity.type
_entity.pdbx_description
1 polymer ?
#
loop_
_entity_poly.entity_id
_entity_poly.type
_entity_poly.pdbx_seq_one_letter_code
_entity_poly.pdbx_strand_id
1 'polypeptide(L)'
;MKKIELVPLVFVAATSLLGFVAQHQHVKHVEKKVEGLQHVENEMAALKSQYKEVLQEIEKTRNLINVPQSPDSTAAMGPFSRDGDWYVANTAMFHFPIGIVVGERNSKCEYGNAVLSVDEEGNNCPSGDGSVTFGHENTASGSFSSVTGGISNTASGAFL
;
A
#
# COMPACT_ATOMS: atom_id res chain seq x y z
N MET A 1 1.45 79.70 53.83
CA MET A 1 1.74 78.34 53.31
C MET A 1 0.54 77.87 52.48
N LYS A 2 0.68 77.76 51.16
CA LYS A 2 -0.40 77.23 50.29
C LYS A 2 -0.36 75.70 50.32
N LYS A 3 -1.48 75.06 50.67
CA LYS A 3 -1.67 73.61 50.46
C LYS A 3 -1.73 73.37 48.96
N ILE A 4 -0.70 72.74 48.40
CA ILE A 4 -0.72 72.25 47.02
C ILE A 4 -1.63 71.03 47.01
N GLU A 5 -2.71 71.08 46.24
CA GLU A 5 -3.63 69.95 46.06
C GLU A 5 -2.89 68.81 45.37
N LEU A 6 -2.56 67.77 46.13
CA LEU A 6 -1.88 66.55 45.65
C LEU A 6 -2.84 65.62 44.85
N VAL A 7 -4.14 65.90 44.88
CA VAL A 7 -5.21 65.02 44.39
C VAL A 7 -5.24 64.86 42.86
N PRO A 8 -5.14 65.92 42.02
CA PRO A 8 -5.19 65.74 40.57
C PRO A 8 -3.96 65.01 40.01
N LEU A 9 -2.77 65.19 40.61
CA LEU A 9 -1.53 64.56 40.12
C LEU A 9 -1.52 63.04 40.33
N VAL A 10 -2.03 62.58 41.48
CA VAL A 10 -2.13 61.15 41.80
C VAL A 10 -3.14 60.44 40.90
N PHE A 11 -4.26 61.10 40.56
CA PHE A 11 -5.28 60.53 39.66
C PHE A 11 -4.80 60.40 38.21
N VAL A 12 -4.04 61.38 37.71
CA VAL A 12 -3.42 61.32 36.38
C VAL A 12 -2.32 60.24 36.32
N ALA A 13 -1.55 60.08 37.40
CA ALA A 13 -0.55 59.01 37.49
C ALA A 13 -1.18 57.60 37.56
N ALA A 14 -2.28 57.44 38.31
CA ALA A 14 -2.97 56.14 38.42
C ALA A 14 -3.65 55.71 37.12
N THR A 15 -4.30 56.64 36.41
CA THR A 15 -4.95 56.36 35.12
C THR A 15 -3.96 56.05 34.00
N SER A 16 -2.81 56.75 33.96
CA SER A 16 -1.72 56.44 33.03
C SER A 16 -1.10 55.07 33.32
N LEU A 17 -0.86 54.72 34.59
CA LEU A 17 -0.32 53.41 34.97
C LEU A 17 -1.24 52.24 34.58
N LEU A 18 -2.56 52.40 34.77
CA LEU A 18 -3.55 51.40 34.34
C LEU A 18 -3.56 51.22 32.81
N GLY A 19 -3.42 52.31 32.05
CA GLY A 19 -3.27 52.25 30.58
C GLY A 19 -2.04 51.46 30.15
N PHE A 20 -0.89 51.67 30.82
CA PHE A 20 0.33 50.92 30.54
C PHE A 20 0.21 49.43 30.88
N VAL A 21 -0.45 49.06 31.98
CA VAL A 21 -0.67 47.65 32.35
C VAL A 21 -1.56 46.94 31.33
N ALA A 22 -2.64 47.60 30.87
CA ALA A 22 -3.51 47.06 29.83
C ALA A 22 -2.78 46.89 28.49
N GLN A 23 -1.95 47.87 28.09
CA GLN A 23 -1.10 47.74 26.90
C GLN A 23 -0.08 46.60 27.04
N HIS A 24 0.54 46.44 28.21
CA HIS A 24 1.51 45.38 28.45
C HIS A 24 0.89 43.97 28.40
N GLN A 25 -0.33 43.80 28.91
CA GLN A 25 -1.07 42.54 28.78
C GLN A 25 -1.45 42.22 27.33
N HIS A 26 -1.83 43.25 26.56
CA HIS A 26 -2.13 43.09 25.14
C HIS A 26 -0.88 42.69 24.34
N VAL A 27 0.28 43.28 24.64
CA VAL A 27 1.57 42.91 24.01
C VAL A 27 1.91 41.44 24.29
N LYS A 28 1.81 40.98 25.55
CA LYS A 28 2.05 39.57 25.90
C LYS A 28 1.12 38.60 25.17
N HIS A 29 -0.14 38.98 24.97
CA HIS A 29 -1.09 38.16 24.23
C HIS A 29 -0.73 38.06 22.75
N VAL A 30 -0.24 39.15 22.16
CA VAL A 30 0.23 39.19 20.76
C VAL A 30 1.51 38.37 20.61
N GLU A 31 2.48 38.50 21.51
CA GLU A 31 3.73 37.72 21.49
C GLU A 31 3.46 36.21 21.48
N LYS A 32 2.56 35.72 22.35
CA LYS A 32 2.18 34.30 22.38
C LYS A 32 1.55 33.82 21.07
N LYS A 33 0.76 34.67 20.39
CA LYS A 33 0.20 34.35 19.06
C LYS A 33 1.28 34.31 17.98
N VAL A 34 2.26 35.21 18.04
CA VAL A 34 3.40 35.24 17.12
C VAL A 34 4.25 33.99 17.28
N GLU A 35 4.54 33.56 18.51
CA GLU A 35 5.25 32.30 18.79
C GLU A 35 4.50 31.08 18.24
N GLY A 36 3.18 31.04 18.41
CA GLY A 36 2.33 29.98 17.85
C GLY A 36 2.34 29.95 16.32
N LEU A 37 2.30 31.12 15.67
CA LEU A 37 2.41 31.24 14.21
C LEU A 37 3.79 30.77 13.72
N GLN A 38 4.86 31.13 14.42
CA GLN A 38 6.22 30.72 14.07
C GLN A 38 6.38 29.19 14.14
N HIS A 39 5.74 28.54 15.11
CA HIS A 39 5.74 27.09 15.21
C HIS A 39 5.06 26.43 14.02
N VAL A 40 3.87 26.91 13.63
CA VAL A 40 3.13 26.41 12.46
C VAL A 40 3.92 26.60 11.16
N GLU A 41 4.60 27.75 11.00
CA GLU A 41 5.45 28.00 9.83
C GLU A 41 6.61 26.99 9.74
N ASN A 42 7.24 26.66 10.87
CA ASN A 42 8.31 25.68 10.93
C ASN A 42 7.82 24.27 10.57
N GLU A 43 6.65 23.87 11.08
CA GLU A 43 6.02 22.59 10.71
C GLU A 43 5.66 22.53 9.22
N MET A 44 5.12 23.63 8.66
CA MET A 44 4.81 23.72 7.24
C MET A 44 6.07 23.62 6.37
N ALA A 45 7.18 24.20 6.81
CA ALA A 45 8.47 24.10 6.13
C ALA A 45 9.00 22.65 6.13
N ALA A 46 8.89 21.96 7.26
CA ALA A 46 9.27 20.55 7.36
C ALA A 46 8.40 19.66 6.46
N LEU A 47 7.07 19.87 6.46
CA LEU A 47 6.14 19.11 5.61
C LEU A 47 6.41 19.33 4.11
N LYS A 48 6.70 20.57 3.71
CA LYS A 48 7.09 20.89 2.32
C LYS A 48 8.39 20.18 1.91
N SER A 49 9.34 20.04 2.82
CA SER A 49 10.58 19.30 2.57
C SER A 49 10.30 17.81 2.33
N GLN A 50 9.50 17.19 3.21
CA GLN A 50 9.11 15.78 3.07
C GLN A 50 8.35 15.51 1.77
N TYR A 51 7.42 16.39 1.39
CA TYR A 51 6.69 16.27 0.13
C TYR A 51 7.63 16.29 -1.09
N LYS A 52 8.67 17.13 -1.05
CA LYS A 52 9.66 17.21 -2.13
C LYS A 52 10.49 15.92 -2.24
N GLU A 53 10.85 15.30 -1.13
CA GLU A 53 11.55 14.01 -1.11
C GLU A 53 10.70 12.90 -1.71
N VAL A 54 9.42 12.82 -1.33
CA VAL A 54 8.46 11.86 -1.89
C VAL A 54 8.31 12.06 -3.40
N LEU A 55 8.22 13.30 -3.89
CA LEU A 55 8.15 13.56 -5.32
C LEU A 55 9.40 13.08 -6.07
N GLN A 56 10.58 13.28 -5.49
CA GLN A 56 11.83 12.77 -6.07
C GLN A 56 11.88 11.25 -6.11
N GLU A 57 11.37 10.57 -5.08
CA GLU A 57 11.30 9.11 -5.04
C GLU A 57 10.29 8.55 -6.06
N ILE A 58 9.15 9.22 -6.22
CA ILE A 58 8.17 8.91 -7.27
C ILE A 58 8.80 9.07 -8.66
N GLU A 59 9.56 10.13 -8.91
CA GLU A 59 10.25 10.35 -10.19
C GLU A 59 11.34 9.32 -10.46
N LYS A 60 12.16 8.99 -9.45
CA LYS A 60 13.16 7.91 -9.54
C LYS A 60 12.49 6.59 -9.91
N THR A 61 11.40 6.25 -9.21
CA THR A 61 10.62 5.03 -9.49
C THR A 61 10.00 5.06 -10.88
N ARG A 62 9.43 6.19 -11.30
CA ARG A 62 8.87 6.38 -12.64
C ARG A 62 9.93 6.19 -13.73
N ASN A 63 11.14 6.68 -13.52
CA ASN A 63 12.22 6.55 -14.50
C ASN A 63 12.77 5.11 -14.57
N LEU A 64 12.71 4.33 -13.49
CA LEU A 64 13.01 2.90 -13.51
C LEU A 64 11.93 2.11 -14.26
N ILE A 65 10.67 2.54 -14.22
CA ILE A 65 9.56 1.95 -14.99
C ILE A 65 9.65 2.36 -16.47
N ASN A 66 10.05 3.59 -16.75
CA ASN A 66 10.24 4.13 -18.10
C ASN A 66 11.61 3.73 -18.69
N VAL A 67 11.93 2.43 -18.67
CA VAL A 67 12.95 1.88 -19.57
C VAL A 67 12.58 2.31 -21.00
N PRO A 68 13.52 2.86 -21.81
CA PRO A 68 13.22 3.28 -23.17
C PRO A 68 12.59 2.13 -23.93
N GLN A 69 11.30 2.25 -24.25
CA GLN A 69 10.67 1.35 -25.20
C GLN A 69 11.46 1.45 -26.49
N SER A 70 11.92 0.30 -26.99
CA SER A 70 12.37 0.18 -28.37
C SER A 70 11.32 0.83 -29.28
N PRO A 71 11.70 1.41 -30.43
CA PRO A 71 10.86 2.32 -31.21
C PRO A 71 9.62 1.68 -31.87
N ASP A 72 9.16 0.51 -31.41
CA ASP A 72 7.96 -0.16 -31.88
C ASP A 72 6.76 0.18 -30.98
N SER A 73 6.30 1.42 -31.12
CA SER A 73 5.16 1.98 -30.40
C SER A 73 3.83 1.51 -31.01
N THR A 74 3.52 0.23 -30.88
CA THR A 74 2.13 -0.25 -30.89
C THR A 74 1.82 -0.79 -29.51
N ALA A 75 1.18 0.04 -28.68
CA ALA A 75 0.51 -0.27 -27.41
C ALA A 75 1.18 -1.35 -26.54
N ALA A 76 1.71 -0.96 -25.38
CA ALA A 76 2.17 -1.86 -24.32
C ALA A 76 1.18 -3.01 -24.05
N MET A 77 1.31 -4.11 -24.78
CA MET A 77 0.57 -5.34 -24.52
C MET A 77 1.38 -6.04 -23.44
N GLY A 78 0.75 -6.28 -22.28
CA GLY A 78 1.33 -7.11 -21.23
C GLY A 78 1.69 -8.51 -21.74
N PRO A 79 2.05 -9.47 -20.88
CA PRO A 79 2.42 -10.83 -21.31
C PRO A 79 1.29 -11.58 -22.04
N PHE A 80 0.11 -10.97 -22.16
CA PHE A 80 -1.06 -11.51 -22.84
C PHE A 80 -1.58 -10.52 -23.89
N SER A 81 -1.99 -11.04 -25.05
CA SER A 81 -2.80 -10.38 -26.06
C SER A 81 -4.20 -11.01 -26.12
N ARG A 82 -5.20 -10.24 -26.55
CA ARG A 82 -6.56 -10.77 -26.78
C ARG A 82 -6.64 -11.42 -28.18
N ASP A 83 -7.20 -12.62 -28.24
CA ASP A 83 -7.64 -13.27 -29.48
C ASP A 83 -9.10 -13.69 -29.31
N GLY A 84 -10.03 -12.83 -29.76
CA GLY A 84 -11.46 -12.94 -29.44
C GLY A 84 -11.72 -12.90 -27.93
N ASP A 85 -12.30 -13.98 -27.40
CA ASP A 85 -12.59 -14.17 -25.98
C ASP A 85 -11.40 -14.75 -25.18
N TRP A 86 -10.30 -15.10 -25.86
CA TRP A 86 -9.12 -15.69 -25.25
C TRP A 86 -8.07 -14.64 -24.89
N TYR A 87 -7.30 -14.93 -23.85
CA TYR A 87 -6.02 -14.29 -23.57
C TYR A 87 -4.90 -15.24 -23.99
N VAL A 88 -4.04 -14.80 -24.90
CA VAL A 88 -2.94 -15.59 -25.48
C VAL A 88 -1.62 -15.00 -25.01
N ALA A 89 -0.75 -15.83 -24.46
CA ALA A 89 0.57 -15.39 -24.03
C ALA A 89 1.42 -14.99 -25.25
N ASN A 90 2.04 -13.81 -25.21
CA ASN A 90 2.83 -13.28 -26.33
C ASN A 90 4.24 -13.90 -26.36
N THR A 91 4.37 -15.14 -26.81
CA THR A 91 5.63 -15.93 -26.84
C THR A 91 6.33 -16.16 -25.49
N ALA A 92 5.92 -15.47 -24.43
CA ALA A 92 6.43 -15.64 -23.07
C ALA A 92 5.87 -16.91 -22.42
N MET A 93 6.74 -17.74 -21.85
CA MET A 93 6.37 -18.89 -21.02
C MET A 93 6.33 -18.48 -19.54
N PHE A 94 5.36 -19.01 -18.78
CA PHE A 94 5.27 -18.78 -17.33
C PHE A 94 6.08 -19.82 -16.57
N HIS A 95 6.89 -19.37 -15.61
CA HIS A 95 7.64 -20.24 -14.71
C HIS A 95 7.07 -20.12 -13.28
N PHE A 96 6.44 -21.18 -12.80
CA PHE A 96 5.93 -21.29 -11.43
C PHE A 96 6.85 -22.21 -10.62
N PRO A 97 7.62 -21.68 -9.65
CA PRO A 97 8.61 -22.47 -8.91
C PRO A 97 8.00 -23.43 -7.88
N ILE A 98 6.69 -23.37 -7.68
CA ILE A 98 5.96 -24.17 -6.71
C ILE A 98 4.87 -24.93 -7.48
N GLY A 99 3.59 -24.70 -7.19
CA GLY A 99 2.47 -25.23 -7.94
C GLY A 99 1.51 -24.16 -8.42
N ILE A 100 0.57 -24.57 -9.25
CA ILE A 100 -0.50 -23.74 -9.78
C ILE A 100 -1.86 -24.41 -9.52
N VAL A 101 -2.80 -23.60 -9.01
CA VAL A 101 -4.21 -23.96 -8.88
C VAL A 101 -4.99 -22.97 -9.73
N VAL A 102 -5.78 -23.49 -10.67
CA VAL A 102 -6.63 -22.73 -11.58
C VAL A 102 -8.08 -23.02 -11.22
N GLY A 103 -8.83 -22.00 -10.81
CA GLY A 103 -10.20 -22.14 -10.30
C GLY A 103 -10.25 -22.03 -8.76
N GLU A 104 -11.20 -22.73 -8.15
CA GLU A 104 -11.44 -22.74 -6.71
C GLU A 104 -10.43 -23.63 -5.97
N ARG A 105 -9.94 -23.12 -4.85
CA ARG A 105 -9.01 -23.84 -3.98
C ARG A 105 -9.77 -24.59 -2.91
N ASN A 106 -9.55 -25.90 -2.80
CA ASN A 106 -10.12 -26.69 -1.71
C ASN A 106 -9.35 -26.47 -0.40
N SER A 107 -9.97 -25.76 0.55
CA SER A 107 -9.36 -25.47 1.86
C SER A 107 -9.02 -26.70 2.71
N LYS A 108 -9.55 -27.88 2.38
CA LYS A 108 -9.30 -29.14 3.10
C LYS A 108 -8.05 -29.88 2.62
N CYS A 109 -7.45 -29.48 1.49
CA CYS A 109 -6.32 -30.19 0.91
C CYS A 109 -4.98 -29.58 1.33
N GLU A 110 -3.98 -30.44 1.52
CA GLU A 110 -2.60 -30.06 1.76
C GLU A 110 -1.83 -29.95 0.44
N TYR A 111 -1.98 -28.83 -0.25
CA TYR A 111 -1.22 -28.55 -1.48
C TYR A 111 0.29 -28.55 -1.19
N GLY A 112 1.04 -29.31 -1.97
CA GLY A 112 2.50 -29.36 -1.88
C GLY A 112 3.21 -28.39 -2.83
N ASN A 113 4.51 -28.61 -3.00
CA ASN A 113 5.38 -27.70 -3.74
C ASN A 113 5.41 -27.94 -5.26
N ALA A 114 4.77 -28.99 -5.77
CA ALA A 114 4.77 -29.31 -7.21
C ALA A 114 3.36 -29.72 -7.69
N VAL A 115 2.35 -28.95 -7.30
CA VAL A 115 0.94 -29.22 -7.65
C VAL A 115 0.54 -28.55 -8.97
N LEU A 116 -0.20 -29.27 -9.80
CA LEU A 116 -1.02 -28.71 -10.88
C LEU A 116 -2.47 -29.12 -10.62
N SER A 117 -3.33 -28.12 -10.39
CA SER A 117 -4.76 -28.32 -10.16
C SER A 117 -5.59 -27.43 -11.08
N VAL A 118 -6.53 -27.98 -11.84
CA VAL A 118 -7.64 -27.19 -12.43
C VAL A 118 -8.94 -27.69 -11.81
N ASP A 119 -9.61 -26.82 -11.07
CA ASP A 119 -10.72 -27.20 -10.22
C ASP A 119 -11.74 -26.07 -10.17
N GLU A 120 -12.85 -26.21 -10.88
CA GLU A 120 -13.90 -25.18 -10.90
C GLU A 120 -14.67 -25.14 -9.57
N GLU A 121 -14.84 -26.28 -8.90
CA GLU A 121 -15.72 -26.41 -7.73
C GLU A 121 -14.96 -26.50 -6.41
N GLY A 122 -13.64 -26.66 -6.44
CA GLY A 122 -12.80 -26.73 -5.25
C GLY A 122 -12.96 -28.06 -4.50
N ASN A 123 -13.14 -29.17 -5.21
CA ASN A 123 -13.37 -30.50 -4.62
C ASN A 123 -12.21 -31.49 -4.84
N ASN A 124 -11.18 -31.12 -5.59
CA ASN A 124 -10.01 -31.96 -5.83
C ASN A 124 -8.91 -31.72 -4.77
N CYS A 125 -8.21 -32.79 -4.39
CA CYS A 125 -7.11 -32.78 -3.43
C CYS A 125 -5.82 -33.38 -4.01
N PRO A 126 -5.02 -32.61 -4.75
CA PRO A 126 -3.60 -32.91 -4.92
C PRO A 126 -2.82 -32.60 -3.62
N SER A 127 -1.82 -33.40 -3.29
CA SER A 127 -0.88 -33.13 -2.21
C SER A 127 0.55 -33.53 -2.57
N GLY A 128 1.54 -32.96 -1.88
CA GLY A 128 2.96 -33.21 -2.17
C GLY A 128 3.34 -32.87 -3.62
N ASP A 129 3.82 -33.87 -4.35
CA ASP A 129 4.14 -33.80 -5.79
C ASP A 129 3.04 -34.43 -6.66
N GLY A 130 1.83 -34.58 -6.10
CA GLY A 130 0.64 -35.07 -6.78
C GLY A 130 -0.07 -33.98 -7.58
N SER A 131 -0.77 -34.36 -8.65
CA SER A 131 -1.54 -33.44 -9.49
C SER A 131 -2.96 -33.94 -9.76
N VAL A 132 -3.91 -33.02 -9.81
CA VAL A 132 -5.28 -33.30 -10.25
C VAL A 132 -5.67 -32.32 -11.34
N THR A 133 -5.60 -32.72 -12.59
CA THR A 133 -5.71 -31.74 -13.69
C THR A 133 -7.13 -31.30 -13.94
N PHE A 134 -8.15 -32.15 -13.72
CA PHE A 134 -9.57 -31.82 -13.88
C PHE A 134 -10.45 -32.78 -13.05
N GLY A 135 -11.76 -32.65 -13.16
CA GLY A 135 -12.75 -33.58 -12.59
C GLY A 135 -13.29 -33.12 -11.24
N HIS A 136 -13.98 -34.04 -10.54
CA HIS A 136 -14.70 -33.76 -9.30
C HIS A 136 -14.32 -34.78 -8.23
N GLU A 137 -14.03 -34.32 -7.01
CA GLU A 137 -13.72 -35.16 -5.84
C GLU A 137 -12.52 -36.11 -6.02
N ASN A 138 -11.53 -35.75 -6.82
CA ASN A 138 -10.36 -36.60 -7.02
C ASN A 138 -9.27 -36.34 -5.97
N THR A 139 -8.51 -37.37 -5.60
CA THR A 139 -7.37 -37.28 -4.68
C THR A 139 -6.10 -37.82 -5.34
N ALA A 140 -5.04 -37.02 -5.36
CA ALA A 140 -3.70 -37.43 -5.82
C ALA A 140 -2.68 -37.18 -4.71
N SER A 141 -2.41 -38.22 -3.91
CA SER A 141 -1.61 -38.14 -2.68
C SER A 141 -0.30 -38.93 -2.71
N GLY A 142 -0.09 -39.75 -3.75
CA GLY A 142 1.17 -40.45 -3.96
C GLY A 142 2.24 -39.51 -4.53
N SER A 143 3.51 -39.75 -4.18
CA SER A 143 4.64 -39.03 -4.79
C SER A 143 4.62 -39.22 -6.31
N PHE A 144 4.63 -38.10 -7.05
CA PHE A 144 4.54 -38.07 -8.51
C PHE A 144 3.26 -38.70 -9.08
N SER A 145 2.19 -38.79 -8.31
CA SER A 145 0.91 -39.33 -8.78
C SER A 145 0.10 -38.28 -9.55
N SER A 146 -0.79 -38.74 -10.42
CA SER A 146 -1.68 -37.85 -11.16
C SER A 146 -3.06 -38.46 -11.32
N VAL A 147 -4.09 -37.64 -11.14
CA VAL A 147 -5.42 -37.89 -11.64
C VAL A 147 -5.72 -36.86 -12.72
N THR A 148 -5.91 -37.30 -13.96
CA THR A 148 -6.15 -36.37 -15.07
C THR A 148 -7.58 -35.83 -15.08
N GLY A 149 -8.54 -36.57 -14.54
CA GLY A 149 -9.97 -36.25 -14.58
C GLY A 149 -10.85 -37.37 -14.04
N GLY A 150 -12.17 -37.20 -14.14
CA GLY A 150 -13.18 -38.15 -13.66
C GLY A 150 -13.78 -37.78 -12.30
N ILE A 151 -14.46 -38.72 -11.68
CA ILE A 151 -15.19 -38.52 -10.42
C ILE A 151 -14.68 -39.50 -9.36
N SER A 152 -14.31 -38.97 -8.18
CA SER A 152 -13.94 -39.75 -7.00
C SER A 152 -12.78 -40.74 -7.19
N ASN A 153 -11.79 -40.40 -8.03
CA ASN A 153 -10.59 -41.23 -8.20
C ASN A 153 -9.57 -40.99 -7.09
N THR A 154 -8.75 -41.99 -6.79
CA THR A 154 -7.63 -41.88 -5.85
C THR A 154 -6.34 -42.43 -6.46
N ALA A 155 -5.30 -41.60 -6.56
CA ALA A 155 -3.96 -41.97 -6.95
C ALA A 155 -2.99 -41.80 -5.77
N SER A 156 -2.74 -42.88 -5.03
CA SER A 156 -2.00 -42.89 -3.76
C SER A 156 -0.71 -43.71 -3.77
N GLY A 157 -0.34 -44.31 -4.91
CA GLY A 157 0.89 -45.10 -5.03
C GLY A 157 2.15 -44.21 -4.96
N ALA A 158 3.15 -44.65 -4.20
CA ALA A 158 4.47 -44.02 -4.18
C ALA A 158 5.41 -44.76 -5.15
N PHE A 159 6.06 -44.02 -6.05
CA PHE A 159 7.29 -44.51 -6.70
C PHE A 159 8.46 -44.24 -5.74
N LEU A 160 9.21 -45.30 -5.38
CA LEU A 160 10.39 -45.25 -4.52
C LEU A 160 11.66 -45.48 -5.35
#